data_AF-A0A319D3G2-F1
#
_entry.id   AF-A0A319D3G2-F1
#
_cell.length_a   1.000
_cell.length_b   1.000
_cell.length_c   1.000
_cell.angle_alpha   90.00
_cell.angle_beta   90.00
_cell.angle_gamma   90.00
#
_symmetry.space_group_name_H-M   'P 1'
#
loop_
_entity.id
_entity.type
_entity.pdbx_description
1 polymer ?
#
loop_
_entity_poly.entity_id
_entity_poly.type
_entity_poly.pdbx_seq_one_letter_code
_entity_poly.pdbx_strand_id
1 'polypeptide(L)'
;MDNPDADNKDVFISPASHPLAVGDPNEDLQPPEEVAAVMSIFFDNNIQCCFVQEYALIYCGTTRAQRDRVICIRDEQFDHAVDLFSTRSDILAPCGLNPLRFPDLPNHKYPRFKAIGWATFWLLVPGNYCHITVEPENIEWSGLPYPKLPIYVQSAIDSDNQLDLAELIDGMDLSEEWGYENLDLEGDIDTEWLKERVKALKDDEPKPMFIFVTTTPVPRSDIWIDAVRNKQKRMGWKYPVERYASKYRKHGSKDPRLAYRPGL
;
A
#
# COMPACT_ATOMS: atom_id res chain seq x y z
N MET A 1 11.41 54.10 -10.99
CA MET A 1 11.18 53.28 -12.19
C MET A 1 11.19 51.85 -11.69
N ASP A 2 10.01 51.39 -11.31
CA ASP A 2 9.78 50.02 -10.86
C ASP A 2 9.88 49.09 -12.06
N ASN A 3 10.65 48.02 -11.92
CA ASN A 3 10.71 46.93 -12.89
C ASN A 3 9.80 45.81 -12.36
N PRO A 4 8.62 45.56 -12.96
CA PRO A 4 7.65 44.60 -12.42
C PRO A 4 7.93 43.14 -12.79
N ASP A 5 9.02 42.81 -13.49
CA ASP A 5 9.25 41.47 -14.04
C ASP A 5 10.36 40.65 -13.36
N ALA A 6 10.51 40.80 -12.04
CA ALA A 6 11.51 40.05 -11.27
C ALA A 6 10.91 39.09 -10.24
N ASP A 7 9.78 38.42 -10.54
CA ASP A 7 9.28 37.39 -9.63
C ASP A 7 8.37 36.36 -10.31
N ASN A 8 8.95 35.54 -11.20
CA ASN A 8 8.46 34.17 -11.40
C ASN A 8 9.56 33.32 -12.05
N LYS A 9 10.63 33.06 -11.31
CA LYS A 9 11.47 31.89 -11.64
C LYS A 9 10.69 30.69 -11.12
N ASP A 10 10.20 29.84 -12.03
CA ASP A 10 9.74 28.51 -11.70
C ASP A 10 10.83 27.81 -10.88
N VAL A 11 10.69 27.84 -9.56
CA VAL A 11 11.61 27.17 -8.66
C VAL A 11 11.37 25.69 -8.92
N PHE A 12 12.36 25.01 -9.50
CA PHE A 12 12.31 23.57 -9.68
C PHE A 12 12.31 22.92 -8.29
N ILE A 13 11.13 22.52 -7.82
CA ILE A 13 10.96 21.74 -6.60
C ILE A 13 11.06 20.27 -7.00
N SER A 14 12.04 19.57 -6.43
CA SER A 14 12.14 18.11 -6.56
C SER A 14 10.82 17.48 -6.10
N PRO A 15 10.25 16.50 -6.85
CA PRO A 15 9.05 15.79 -6.41
C PRO A 15 9.17 15.20 -4.99
N ALA A 16 10.39 14.82 -4.58
CA ALA A 16 10.68 14.30 -3.25
C ALA A 16 10.64 15.34 -2.11
N SER A 17 10.63 16.62 -2.45
CA SER A 17 10.56 17.74 -1.51
C SER A 17 9.28 18.56 -1.69
N HIS A 18 8.38 18.10 -2.56
CA HIS A 18 7.13 18.79 -2.84
C HIS A 18 6.18 18.68 -1.63
N PRO A 19 5.45 19.74 -1.24
CA PRO A 19 4.57 19.70 -0.06
C PRO A 19 3.52 18.58 -0.11
N LEU A 20 2.96 18.30 -1.29
CA LEU A 20 2.08 17.13 -1.50
C LEU A 20 2.75 15.75 -1.33
N ALA A 21 4.07 15.66 -1.14
CA ALA A 21 4.78 14.42 -0.84
C ALA A 21 5.27 14.37 0.62
N VAL A 22 5.65 15.51 1.20
CA VAL A 22 6.34 15.56 2.52
C VAL A 22 5.62 16.38 3.59
N GLY A 23 4.48 17.00 3.28
CA GLY A 23 3.81 17.96 4.17
C GLY A 23 4.35 19.38 4.03
N ASP A 24 3.72 20.31 4.73
CA ASP A 24 4.17 21.69 4.84
C ASP A 24 5.32 21.81 5.86
N PRO A 25 6.13 22.88 5.79
CA PRO A 25 7.18 23.11 6.77
C PRO A 25 6.63 23.13 8.20
N ASN A 26 7.30 22.41 9.10
CA ASN A 26 6.96 22.26 10.53
C ASN A 26 5.74 21.38 10.83
N GLU A 27 5.19 20.66 9.86
CA GLU A 27 4.25 19.59 10.15
C GLU A 27 4.97 18.30 10.52
N ASP A 28 4.51 17.67 11.60
CA ASP A 28 4.97 16.35 12.03
C ASP A 28 4.06 15.24 11.46
N LEU A 29 4.45 13.99 11.69
CA LEU A 29 3.58 12.84 11.41
C LEU A 29 2.37 12.86 12.37
N GLN A 30 1.20 12.47 11.85
CA GLN A 30 -0.01 12.28 12.67
C GLN A 30 0.27 11.34 13.86
N PRO A 31 -0.04 11.76 15.09
CA PRO A 31 0.04 10.89 16.26
C PRO A 31 -1.12 9.88 16.28
N PRO A 32 -1.02 8.80 17.08
CA PRO A 32 -1.99 7.70 17.07
C PRO A 32 -3.45 8.13 17.30
N GLU A 33 -3.69 9.13 18.15
CA GLU A 33 -5.01 9.67 18.46
C GLU A 33 -5.68 10.34 17.25
N GLU A 34 -4.91 11.06 16.44
CA GLU A 34 -5.39 11.71 15.21
C GLU A 34 -5.67 10.68 14.11
N VAL A 35 -4.83 9.66 14.02
CA VAL A 35 -5.08 8.49 13.15
C VAL A 35 -6.39 7.82 13.56
N ALA A 36 -6.63 7.62 14.86
CA ALA A 36 -7.86 7.03 15.36
C ALA A 36 -9.08 7.91 15.05
N ALA A 37 -8.95 9.24 15.12
CA ALA A 37 -10.01 10.18 14.76
C ALA A 37 -10.40 10.10 13.28
N VAL A 38 -9.42 9.94 12.38
CA VAL A 38 -9.71 9.67 10.95
C VAL A 38 -10.35 8.30 10.77
N MET A 39 -9.86 7.27 11.46
CA MET A 39 -10.42 5.92 11.37
C MET A 39 -11.86 5.82 11.90
N SER A 40 -12.24 6.66 12.87
CA SER A 40 -13.61 6.69 13.40
C SER A 40 -14.64 7.02 12.31
N ILE A 41 -14.26 7.80 11.28
CA ILE A 41 -15.13 8.09 10.13
C ILE A 41 -15.65 6.80 9.49
N PHE A 42 -14.80 5.78 9.35
CA PHE A 42 -15.21 4.50 8.79
C PHE A 42 -16.05 3.70 9.78
N PHE A 43 -15.60 3.60 11.03
CA PHE A 43 -16.23 2.71 12.02
C PHE A 43 -17.61 3.20 12.45
N ASP A 44 -17.76 4.51 12.65
CA ASP A 44 -19.05 5.12 13.03
C ASP A 44 -20.11 4.95 11.93
N ASN A 45 -19.67 4.70 10.68
CA ASN A 45 -20.53 4.49 9.51
C ASN A 45 -20.54 3.03 9.01
N ASN A 46 -19.99 2.08 9.78
CA ASN A 46 -19.90 0.66 9.42
C ASN A 46 -19.23 0.38 8.06
N ILE A 47 -18.24 1.20 7.70
CA ILE A 47 -17.45 1.01 6.48
C ILE A 47 -16.35 0.00 6.73
N GLN A 48 -16.33 -1.02 5.89
CA GLN A 48 -15.35 -2.09 5.93
C GLN A 48 -14.12 -1.65 5.16
N CYS A 49 -12.98 -1.65 5.85
CA CYS A 49 -11.73 -1.16 5.30
C CYS A 49 -10.52 -1.83 5.94
N CYS A 50 -9.38 -1.80 5.25
CA CYS A 50 -8.10 -2.21 5.80
C CYS A 50 -6.94 -1.39 5.19
N PHE A 51 -5.86 -1.24 5.95
CA PHE A 51 -4.62 -0.67 5.43
C PHE A 51 -3.94 -1.65 4.47
N VAL A 52 -3.38 -1.12 3.39
CA VAL A 52 -2.66 -1.87 2.35
C VAL A 52 -1.36 -1.15 1.94
N GLN A 53 -0.61 -1.71 0.99
CA GLN A 53 0.69 -1.19 0.53
C GLN A 53 1.67 -1.00 1.69
N GLU A 54 2.44 0.10 1.72
CA GLU A 54 3.51 0.29 2.70
C GLU A 54 3.07 0.09 4.15
N TYR A 55 1.85 0.47 4.55
CA TYR A 55 1.38 0.29 5.92
C TYR A 55 1.21 -1.17 6.30
N ALA A 56 0.55 -1.96 5.45
CA ALA A 56 0.38 -3.40 5.68
C ALA A 56 1.72 -4.15 5.60
N LEU A 57 2.61 -3.75 4.69
CA LEU A 57 3.96 -4.31 4.61
C LEU A 57 4.79 -3.99 5.86
N ILE A 58 4.69 -2.77 6.41
CA ILE A 58 5.39 -2.42 7.66
C ILE A 58 4.81 -3.23 8.82
N TYR A 59 3.48 -3.35 8.91
CA TYR A 59 2.81 -4.23 9.87
C TYR A 59 3.37 -5.68 9.79
N CYS A 60 3.56 -6.18 8.57
CA CYS A 60 4.20 -7.48 8.28
C CYS A 60 5.74 -7.49 8.45
N GLY A 61 6.35 -6.48 9.06
CA GLY A 61 7.75 -6.51 9.50
C GLY A 61 8.80 -5.96 8.52
N THR A 62 8.37 -5.30 7.44
CA THR A 62 9.29 -4.61 6.51
C THR A 62 9.74 -3.25 7.05
N THR A 63 10.76 -2.63 6.41
CA THR A 63 11.29 -1.30 6.78
C THR A 63 11.02 -0.24 5.70
N ARG A 64 9.84 -0.28 5.07
CA ARG A 64 9.45 0.69 4.03
C ARG A 64 9.29 2.10 4.64
N ALA A 65 9.58 3.12 3.83
CA ALA A 65 9.24 4.48 4.21
C ALA A 65 7.72 4.66 4.12
N GLN A 66 7.11 5.19 5.17
CA GLN A 66 5.70 5.53 5.17
C GLN A 66 5.46 6.63 4.12
N ARG A 67 4.55 6.35 3.18
CA ARG A 67 4.05 7.33 2.21
C ARG A 67 2.59 7.64 2.58
N ASP A 68 1.71 7.71 1.59
CA ASP A 68 0.28 7.78 1.84
C ASP A 68 -0.17 6.57 2.68
N ARG A 69 -1.08 6.83 3.62
CA ARG A 69 -1.91 5.83 4.28
C ARG A 69 -2.94 5.35 3.26
N VAL A 70 -2.64 4.24 2.59
CA VAL A 70 -3.54 3.66 1.60
C VAL A 70 -4.55 2.76 2.31
N ILE A 71 -5.82 3.13 2.22
CA ILE A 71 -6.93 2.36 2.78
C ILE A 71 -7.70 1.74 1.63
N CYS A 72 -7.80 0.42 1.68
CA CYS A 72 -8.66 -0.38 0.83
C CYS A 72 -10.04 -0.45 1.46
N ILE A 73 -11.08 -0.11 0.71
CA ILE A 73 -12.47 -0.03 1.17
C ILE A 73 -13.31 -1.01 0.36
N ARG A 74 -14.30 -1.65 0.98
CA ARG A 74 -15.28 -2.46 0.25
C ARG A 74 -15.86 -1.70 -0.94
N ASP A 75 -15.88 -2.34 -2.11
CA ASP A 75 -16.20 -1.69 -3.39
C ASP A 75 -17.56 -0.96 -3.36
N GLU A 76 -18.59 -1.58 -2.77
CA GLU A 76 -19.93 -0.99 -2.68
C GLU A 76 -20.03 0.20 -1.72
N GLN A 77 -19.06 0.35 -0.82
CA GLN A 77 -19.00 1.42 0.18
C GLN A 77 -18.03 2.54 -0.22
N PHE A 78 -17.29 2.38 -1.33
CA PHE A 78 -16.21 3.27 -1.72
C PHE A 78 -16.66 4.73 -1.89
N ASP A 79 -17.68 4.97 -2.71
CA ASP A 79 -18.19 6.33 -2.97
C ASP A 79 -18.70 6.99 -1.67
N HIS A 80 -19.42 6.23 -0.85
CA HIS A 80 -19.92 6.72 0.43
C HIS A 80 -18.78 7.11 1.39
N ALA A 81 -17.70 6.34 1.42
CA ALA A 81 -16.52 6.64 2.23
C ALA A 81 -15.80 7.91 1.78
N VAL A 82 -15.70 8.13 0.46
CA VAL A 82 -15.12 9.35 -0.12
C VAL A 82 -15.95 10.58 0.26
N ASP A 83 -17.28 10.47 0.20
CA ASP A 83 -18.18 11.55 0.60
C ASP A 83 -17.99 11.91 2.08
N LEU A 84 -17.93 10.91 2.97
CA LEU A 84 -17.70 11.13 4.40
C LEU A 84 -16.36 11.84 4.65
N PHE A 85 -15.28 11.40 4.00
CA PHE A 85 -13.97 12.07 4.10
C PHE A 85 -14.04 13.53 3.65
N SER A 86 -14.80 13.80 2.58
CA SER A 86 -14.98 15.15 2.05
C SER A 86 -15.81 16.06 2.96
N THR A 87 -16.70 15.49 3.78
CA THR A 87 -17.50 16.26 4.76
C THR A 87 -16.73 16.61 6.04
N ARG A 88 -15.66 15.86 6.38
CA ARG A 88 -14.83 16.08 7.56
C ARG A 88 -13.70 17.09 7.32
N SER A 89 -14.09 18.26 6.84
CA SER A 89 -13.18 19.39 6.54
C SER A 89 -12.52 20.01 7.77
N ASP A 90 -12.88 19.56 8.97
CA ASP A 90 -12.25 19.89 10.24
C ASP A 90 -10.92 19.15 10.46
N ILE A 91 -10.74 17.97 9.86
CA ILE A 91 -9.54 17.12 10.04
C ILE A 91 -8.87 16.69 8.73
N LEU A 92 -9.58 16.77 7.60
CA LEU A 92 -9.09 16.34 6.29
C LEU A 92 -9.37 17.38 5.21
N ALA A 93 -8.43 17.57 4.31
CA ALA A 93 -8.58 18.41 3.13
C ALA A 93 -8.31 17.60 1.86
N PRO A 94 -9.19 17.61 0.85
CA PRO A 94 -8.88 17.06 -0.47
C PRO A 94 -7.58 17.66 -1.00
N CYS A 95 -6.71 16.84 -1.58
CA CYS A 95 -5.41 17.30 -2.07
C CYS A 95 -5.05 16.67 -3.42
N GLY A 96 -4.08 17.29 -4.09
CA GLY A 96 -3.60 16.82 -5.39
C GLY A 96 -2.86 15.49 -5.31
N LEU A 97 -2.52 14.99 -6.50
CA LEU A 97 -1.76 13.77 -6.69
C LEU A 97 -0.42 13.82 -5.94
N ASN A 98 0.03 12.65 -5.49
CA ASN A 98 1.36 12.52 -4.92
C ASN A 98 2.40 12.69 -6.04
N PRO A 99 3.27 13.72 -5.99
CA PRO A 99 4.26 14.02 -7.04
C PRO A 99 5.29 12.91 -7.28
N LEU A 100 5.44 12.00 -6.31
CA LEU A 100 6.33 10.84 -6.42
C LEU A 100 5.67 9.62 -7.08
N ARG A 101 4.36 9.64 -7.34
CA ARG A 101 3.69 8.50 -7.98
C ARG A 101 3.82 8.60 -9.50
N PHE A 102 4.29 7.51 -10.08
CA PHE A 102 4.43 7.36 -11.53
C PHE A 102 3.05 7.11 -12.16
N PRO A 103 2.83 7.52 -13.42
CA PRO A 103 1.59 7.27 -14.16
C PRO A 103 1.32 5.77 -14.40
N ASP A 104 2.27 4.90 -14.09
CA ASP A 104 2.20 3.45 -14.30
C ASP A 104 1.34 2.71 -13.26
N LEU A 105 0.80 3.43 -12.25
CA LEU A 105 -0.19 2.89 -11.30
C LEU A 105 -1.51 3.68 -11.39
N PRO A 106 -2.68 3.01 -11.38
CA PRO A 106 -3.97 3.70 -11.47
C PRO A 106 -4.40 4.38 -10.16
N ASN A 107 -3.54 4.44 -9.14
CA ASN A 107 -3.90 5.01 -7.84
C ASN A 107 -4.19 6.52 -7.89
N HIS A 108 -3.61 7.22 -8.87
CA HIS A 108 -3.84 8.64 -9.05
C HIS A 108 -5.30 8.97 -9.42
N LYS A 109 -6.10 7.98 -9.83
CA LYS A 109 -7.54 8.15 -10.10
C LYS A 109 -8.37 8.27 -8.84
N TYR A 110 -7.83 7.88 -7.68
CA TYR A 110 -8.62 7.80 -6.47
C TYR A 110 -8.41 9.00 -5.55
N PRO A 111 -9.43 9.36 -4.74
CA PRO A 111 -9.38 10.52 -3.87
C PRO A 111 -8.26 10.43 -2.83
N ARG A 112 -7.52 11.52 -2.73
CA ARG A 112 -6.43 11.70 -1.77
C ARG A 112 -6.71 12.90 -0.87
N PHE A 113 -6.51 12.71 0.42
CA PHE A 113 -6.77 13.72 1.45
C PHE A 113 -5.50 13.98 2.26
N LYS A 114 -5.20 15.25 2.52
CA LYS A 114 -4.19 15.67 3.48
C LYS A 114 -4.86 15.79 4.85
N ALA A 115 -4.24 15.27 5.90
CA ALA A 115 -4.68 15.56 7.25
C ALA A 115 -4.28 16.98 7.66
N ILE A 116 -5.23 17.74 8.20
CA ILE A 116 -5.03 19.15 8.51
C ILE A 116 -4.05 19.27 9.68
N GLY A 117 -2.97 20.03 9.48
CA GLY A 117 -1.92 20.24 10.48
C GLY A 117 -0.86 19.13 10.54
N TRP A 118 -0.88 18.16 9.63
CA TRP A 118 0.02 17.01 9.65
C TRP A 118 0.64 16.69 8.29
N ALA A 119 1.88 16.19 8.32
CA ALA A 119 2.66 15.79 7.14
C ALA A 119 2.26 14.41 6.61
N THR A 120 0.95 14.13 6.57
CA THR A 120 0.42 12.79 6.30
C THR A 120 -0.80 12.86 5.40
N PHE A 121 -0.90 11.85 4.54
CA PHE A 121 -1.87 11.80 3.46
C PHE A 121 -2.59 10.47 3.49
N TRP A 122 -3.86 10.49 3.13
CA TRP A 122 -4.73 9.33 3.04
C TRP A 122 -5.14 9.15 1.59
N LEU A 123 -4.98 7.93 1.08
CA LEU A 123 -5.43 7.56 -0.25
C LEU A 123 -6.49 6.48 -0.07
N LEU A 124 -7.70 6.75 -0.53
CA LEU A 124 -8.78 5.78 -0.49
C LEU A 124 -8.78 5.01 -1.81
N VAL A 125 -8.85 3.68 -1.76
CA VAL A 125 -8.96 2.83 -2.95
C VAL A 125 -10.02 1.75 -2.74
N PRO A 126 -10.72 1.30 -3.79
CA PRO A 126 -11.63 0.16 -3.69
C PRO A 126 -10.87 -1.15 -3.43
N GLY A 127 -11.55 -2.15 -2.86
CA GLY A 127 -11.13 -3.54 -2.69
C GLY A 127 -10.48 -4.12 -3.94
N ASN A 128 -11.22 -4.00 -5.04
CA ASN A 128 -10.79 -4.51 -6.34
C ASN A 128 -9.50 -3.86 -6.84
N TYR A 129 -9.13 -2.64 -6.41
CA TYR A 129 -7.86 -2.03 -6.82
C TYR A 129 -6.64 -2.81 -6.33
N CYS A 130 -6.74 -3.40 -5.14
CA CYS A 130 -5.70 -4.20 -4.51
C CYS A 130 -5.91 -5.70 -4.71
N HIS A 131 -6.92 -6.14 -5.47
CA HIS A 131 -7.31 -7.56 -5.54
C HIS A 131 -7.56 -8.14 -4.13
N ILE A 132 -8.27 -7.40 -3.29
CA ILE A 132 -8.62 -7.83 -1.93
C ILE A 132 -10.12 -7.69 -1.74
N THR A 133 -10.76 -8.79 -1.34
CA THR A 133 -12.15 -8.79 -0.88
C THR A 133 -12.22 -8.27 0.56
N VAL A 134 -12.70 -7.05 0.75
CA VAL A 134 -12.73 -6.34 2.04
C VAL A 134 -13.96 -6.75 2.86
N GLU A 135 -13.82 -7.87 3.56
CA GLU A 135 -14.83 -8.47 4.43
C GLU A 135 -14.29 -8.68 5.85
N PRO A 136 -15.12 -8.64 6.91
CA PRO A 136 -14.68 -8.86 8.28
C PRO A 136 -13.88 -10.15 8.47
N GLU A 137 -14.24 -11.21 7.74
CA GLU A 137 -13.57 -12.52 7.82
C GLU A 137 -12.15 -12.49 7.23
N ASN A 138 -11.85 -11.51 6.38
CA ASN A 138 -10.55 -11.32 5.73
C ASN A 138 -9.67 -10.31 6.45
N ILE A 139 -10.18 -9.65 7.49
CA ILE A 139 -9.49 -8.58 8.22
C ILE A 139 -9.04 -9.09 9.60
N GLU A 140 -7.85 -8.68 10.02
CA GLU A 140 -7.34 -8.83 11.38
C GLU A 140 -7.07 -7.46 12.02
N TRP A 141 -7.17 -7.41 13.36
CA TRP A 141 -7.07 -6.17 14.12
C TRP A 141 -5.87 -6.19 15.06
N SER A 142 -5.01 -5.19 14.94
CA SER A 142 -3.85 -4.98 15.81
C SER A 142 -3.81 -3.57 16.42
N GLY A 143 -4.97 -2.90 16.45
CA GLY A 143 -5.13 -1.46 16.71
C GLY A 143 -5.68 -0.73 15.49
N LEU A 144 -5.23 -1.15 14.31
CA LEU A 144 -5.76 -0.77 13.00
C LEU A 144 -6.19 -2.03 12.21
N PRO A 145 -7.08 -1.90 11.22
CA PRO A 145 -7.54 -3.02 10.41
C PRO A 145 -6.52 -3.35 9.31
N TYR A 146 -6.11 -4.61 9.22
CA TYR A 146 -5.18 -5.12 8.23
C TYR A 146 -5.77 -6.35 7.53
N PRO A 147 -5.44 -6.61 6.26
CA PRO A 147 -5.77 -7.89 5.66
C PRO A 147 -5.05 -9.00 6.44
N LYS A 148 -5.75 -10.11 6.69
CA LYS A 148 -5.11 -11.33 7.20
C LYS A 148 -3.98 -11.72 6.24
N LEU A 149 -2.88 -12.20 6.82
CA LEU A 149 -1.68 -12.50 6.04
C LEU A 149 -1.93 -13.43 4.82
N PRO A 150 -2.68 -14.55 4.92
CA PRO A 150 -2.99 -15.38 3.76
C PRO A 150 -3.72 -14.63 2.65
N ILE A 151 -4.67 -13.75 3.01
CA ILE A 151 -5.42 -12.93 2.05
C ILE A 151 -4.48 -11.96 1.32
N TYR A 152 -3.57 -11.31 2.05
CA TYR A 152 -2.67 -10.34 1.42
C TYR A 152 -1.61 -11.00 0.55
N VAL A 153 -1.08 -12.16 0.97
CA VAL A 153 -0.13 -12.93 0.16
C VAL A 153 -0.81 -13.49 -1.09
N GLN A 154 -2.02 -14.03 -0.96
CA GLN A 154 -2.81 -14.53 -2.09
C GLN A 154 -3.08 -13.42 -3.12
N SER A 155 -3.55 -12.25 -2.65
CA SER A 155 -3.72 -11.05 -3.47
C SER A 155 -2.44 -10.66 -4.24
N ALA A 156 -1.28 -10.71 -3.59
CA ALA A 156 0.00 -10.41 -4.24
C ALA A 156 0.38 -11.44 -5.32
N ILE A 157 0.05 -12.71 -5.13
CA ILE A 157 0.25 -13.77 -6.14
C ILE A 157 -0.71 -13.57 -7.31
N ASP A 158 -2.01 -13.44 -7.03
CA ASP A 158 -3.06 -13.31 -8.04
C ASP A 158 -2.92 -12.08 -8.92
N SER A 159 -2.37 -10.99 -8.36
CA SER A 159 -2.10 -9.74 -9.07
C SER A 159 -0.71 -9.67 -9.71
N ASP A 160 0.08 -10.76 -9.68
CA ASP A 160 1.50 -10.80 -10.10
C ASP A 160 2.33 -9.65 -9.49
N ASN A 161 2.00 -9.25 -8.26
CA ASN A 161 2.71 -8.20 -7.55
C ASN A 161 3.96 -8.77 -6.85
N GLN A 162 4.97 -9.03 -7.67
CA GLN A 162 6.25 -9.59 -7.23
C GLN A 162 6.95 -8.76 -6.14
N LEU A 163 6.73 -7.44 -6.12
CA LEU A 163 7.32 -6.56 -5.12
C LEU A 163 6.70 -6.78 -3.74
N ASP A 164 5.36 -6.67 -3.63
CA ASP A 164 4.67 -6.86 -2.37
C ASP A 164 4.83 -8.31 -1.88
N LEU A 165 4.78 -9.29 -2.80
CA LEU A 165 4.99 -10.70 -2.45
C LEU A 165 6.37 -10.93 -1.82
N ALA A 166 7.44 -10.41 -2.43
CA ALA A 166 8.79 -10.52 -1.88
C ALA A 166 8.92 -9.83 -0.52
N GLU A 167 8.31 -8.66 -0.35
CA GLU A 167 8.31 -7.90 0.89
C GLU A 167 7.53 -8.62 2.01
N LEU A 168 6.39 -9.25 1.71
CA LEU A 168 5.61 -10.07 2.64
C LEU A 168 6.38 -11.32 3.06
N ILE A 169 6.94 -12.07 2.10
CA ILE A 169 7.76 -13.25 2.35
C ILE A 169 8.94 -12.90 3.24
N ASP A 170 9.66 -11.82 2.90
CA ASP A 170 10.83 -11.41 3.67
C ASP A 170 10.45 -10.83 5.03
N GLY A 171 9.35 -10.07 5.14
CA GLY A 171 8.89 -9.45 6.38
C GLY A 171 8.40 -10.46 7.41
N MET A 172 7.74 -11.53 6.94
CA MET A 172 7.19 -12.57 7.79
C MET A 172 8.09 -13.82 7.88
N ASP A 173 9.14 -13.89 7.07
CA ASP A 173 9.98 -15.09 6.88
C ASP A 173 9.16 -16.34 6.52
N LEU A 174 8.29 -16.21 5.51
CA LEU A 174 7.42 -17.30 5.08
C LEU A 174 8.23 -18.45 4.47
N SER A 175 7.84 -19.69 4.78
CA SER A 175 8.45 -20.91 4.23
C SER A 175 7.63 -21.46 3.07
N GLU A 176 8.19 -22.40 2.29
CA GLU A 176 7.45 -23.02 1.19
C GLU A 176 6.20 -23.74 1.72
N GLU A 177 6.35 -24.47 2.83
CA GLU A 177 5.30 -25.24 3.50
C GLU A 177 4.14 -24.35 3.97
N TRP A 178 4.45 -23.17 4.50
CA TRP A 178 3.43 -22.22 4.93
C TRP A 178 2.47 -21.86 3.78
N GLY A 179 2.99 -21.70 2.56
CA GLY A 179 2.15 -21.39 1.40
C GLY A 179 1.21 -22.53 1.04
N TYR A 180 1.68 -23.78 1.05
CA TYR A 180 0.84 -24.94 0.79
C TYR A 180 -0.26 -25.16 1.85
N GLU A 181 -0.02 -24.72 3.09
CA GLU A 181 -0.99 -24.84 4.18
C GLU A 181 -2.03 -23.70 4.19
N ASN A 182 -1.71 -22.53 3.64
CA ASN A 182 -2.49 -21.31 3.86
C ASN A 182 -3.01 -20.63 2.58
N LEU A 183 -2.50 -21.00 1.40
CA LEU A 183 -2.81 -20.33 0.14
C LEU A 183 -3.50 -21.27 -0.84
N ASP A 184 -4.26 -20.69 -1.77
CA ASP A 184 -4.74 -21.39 -2.96
C ASP A 184 -3.69 -21.25 -4.06
N LEU A 185 -2.87 -22.29 -4.21
CA LEU A 185 -1.80 -22.37 -5.22
C LEU A 185 -2.22 -23.16 -6.47
N GLU A 186 -3.47 -23.60 -6.55
CA GLU A 186 -4.00 -24.27 -7.74
C GLU A 186 -4.31 -23.26 -8.84
N GLY A 187 -4.13 -23.67 -10.10
CA GLY A 187 -4.42 -22.83 -11.26
C GLY A 187 -3.43 -21.67 -11.46
N ASP A 188 -3.88 -20.69 -12.24
CA ASP A 188 -3.09 -19.55 -12.69
C ASP A 188 -3.54 -18.26 -11.98
N ILE A 189 -2.69 -17.23 -12.01
CA ILE A 189 -3.04 -15.86 -11.60
C ILE A 189 -4.33 -15.35 -12.24
N ASP A 190 -4.93 -14.32 -11.66
CA ASP A 190 -6.19 -13.74 -12.13
C ASP A 190 -6.01 -12.91 -13.41
N THR A 191 -5.90 -13.61 -14.54
CA THR A 191 -5.67 -12.95 -15.84
C THR A 191 -6.80 -12.05 -16.29
N GLU A 192 -8.05 -12.28 -15.85
CA GLU A 192 -9.17 -11.42 -16.20
C GLU A 192 -9.05 -10.08 -15.48
N TRP A 193 -8.81 -10.11 -14.16
CA TRP A 193 -8.55 -8.89 -13.40
C TRP A 193 -7.33 -8.13 -13.94
N LEU A 194 -6.26 -8.82 -14.29
CA LEU A 194 -5.05 -8.20 -14.86
C LEU A 194 -5.32 -7.54 -16.21
N LYS A 195 -6.16 -8.15 -17.08
CA LYS A 195 -6.59 -7.54 -18.35
C LYS A 195 -7.42 -6.29 -18.12
N GLU A 196 -8.34 -6.31 -17.16
CA GLU A 196 -9.13 -5.13 -16.79
C GLU A 196 -8.24 -4.00 -16.28
N ARG A 197 -7.24 -4.33 -15.46
CA ARG A 197 -6.25 -3.35 -14.98
C ARG A 197 -5.43 -2.74 -16.09
N VAL A 198 -4.96 -3.56 -17.05
CA VAL A 198 -4.25 -3.07 -18.25
C VAL A 198 -5.16 -2.16 -19.07
N LYS A 199 -6.43 -2.51 -19.23
CA LYS A 199 -7.40 -1.68 -19.93
C LYS A 199 -7.59 -0.34 -19.22
N ALA A 200 -7.79 -0.34 -17.90
CA ALA A 200 -7.95 0.87 -17.11
C ALA A 200 -6.74 1.81 -17.19
N LEU A 201 -5.53 1.27 -17.30
CA LEU A 201 -4.29 2.04 -17.53
C LEU A 201 -4.19 2.57 -18.97
N LYS A 202 -4.61 1.79 -19.97
CA LYS A 202 -4.63 2.23 -21.37
C LYS A 202 -5.66 3.30 -21.64
N ASP A 203 -6.79 3.26 -20.95
CA ASP A 203 -7.88 4.23 -21.07
C ASP A 203 -7.58 5.53 -20.30
N ASP A 204 -6.45 5.59 -19.58
CA ASP A 204 -6.08 6.67 -18.69
C ASP A 204 -5.39 7.85 -19.36
N GLU A 205 -5.46 9.03 -18.72
CA GLU A 205 -4.66 10.20 -19.08
C GLU A 205 -4.04 10.86 -17.84
N PRO A 206 -2.72 11.13 -17.83
CA PRO A 206 -1.78 10.90 -18.92
C PRO A 206 -1.50 9.40 -19.12
N LYS A 207 -1.28 9.00 -20.39
CA LYS A 207 -0.92 7.62 -20.72
C LYS A 207 0.30 7.16 -19.90
N PRO A 208 0.27 5.94 -19.35
CA PRO A 208 1.42 5.37 -18.65
C PRO A 208 2.62 5.27 -19.58
N MET A 209 3.81 5.51 -19.05
CA MET A 209 5.04 5.35 -19.81
C MET A 209 5.32 3.86 -20.02
N PHE A 210 5.00 3.04 -19.02
CA PHE A 210 5.13 1.60 -19.06
C PHE A 210 3.95 0.92 -18.38
N ILE A 211 3.49 -0.20 -18.93
CA ILE A 211 2.51 -1.08 -18.28
C ILE A 211 3.22 -2.39 -17.96
N PHE A 212 3.70 -2.50 -16.72
CA PHE A 212 4.36 -3.71 -16.19
C PHE A 212 3.34 -4.64 -15.55
N VAL A 213 2.37 -5.11 -16.35
CA VAL A 213 1.34 -6.05 -15.89
C VAL A 213 1.35 -7.27 -16.81
N THR A 214 1.66 -8.44 -16.24
CA THR A 214 1.60 -9.71 -16.96
C THR A 214 0.13 -10.13 -17.08
N THR A 215 -0.37 -10.34 -18.31
CA THR A 215 -1.72 -10.88 -18.53
C THR A 215 -1.70 -12.30 -19.08
N THR A 216 -0.49 -12.85 -19.28
CA THR A 216 -0.29 -14.25 -19.62
C THR A 216 -0.54 -15.09 -18.36
N PRO A 217 -1.29 -16.21 -18.47
CA PRO A 217 -1.43 -17.13 -17.35
C PRO A 217 -0.07 -17.61 -16.85
N VAL A 218 0.12 -17.53 -15.54
CA VAL A 218 1.29 -18.05 -14.83
C VAL A 218 0.78 -18.87 -13.65
N PRO A 219 1.26 -20.11 -13.44
CA PRO A 219 0.85 -20.90 -12.30
C PRO A 219 1.16 -20.20 -10.98
N ARG A 220 0.18 -20.13 -10.07
CA ARG A 220 0.34 -19.52 -8.74
C ARG A 220 1.46 -20.19 -7.94
N SER A 221 1.53 -21.52 -8.04
CA SER A 221 2.56 -22.34 -7.42
C SER A 221 3.97 -21.97 -7.90
N ASP A 222 4.17 -21.71 -9.20
CA ASP A 222 5.46 -21.30 -9.74
C ASP A 222 5.91 -19.94 -9.17
N ILE A 223 4.98 -18.98 -9.11
CA ILE A 223 5.23 -17.65 -8.50
C ILE A 223 5.63 -17.81 -7.03
N TRP A 224 4.87 -18.58 -6.26
CA TRP A 224 5.15 -18.80 -4.84
C TRP A 224 6.52 -19.43 -4.62
N ILE A 225 6.81 -20.53 -5.32
CA ILE A 225 8.06 -21.28 -5.18
C ILE A 225 9.25 -20.41 -5.56
N ASP A 226 9.20 -19.69 -6.68
CA ASP A 226 10.28 -18.80 -7.08
C ASP A 226 10.51 -17.69 -6.05
N ALA A 227 9.43 -17.07 -5.57
CA ALA A 227 9.51 -15.98 -4.61
C ALA A 227 10.09 -16.43 -3.26
N VAL A 228 9.72 -17.60 -2.74
CA VAL A 228 10.27 -18.12 -1.47
C VAL A 228 11.73 -18.57 -1.63
N ARG A 229 12.07 -19.28 -2.71
CA ARG A 229 13.44 -19.77 -2.95
C ARG A 229 14.44 -18.65 -3.18
N ASN A 230 13.98 -17.50 -3.69
CA ASN A 230 14.83 -16.34 -3.91
C ASN A 230 15.10 -15.47 -2.66
N LYS A 231 14.65 -15.87 -1.45
CA LYS A 231 14.94 -15.13 -0.18
C LYS A 231 16.41 -14.77 -0.02
N GLN A 232 17.31 -15.76 -0.19
CA GLN A 232 18.75 -15.53 -0.01
C GLN A 232 19.32 -14.54 -1.03
N LYS A 233 18.84 -14.59 -2.28
CA LYS A 233 19.24 -13.64 -3.32
C LYS A 233 18.84 -12.20 -2.96
N ARG A 234 17.65 -12.00 -2.36
CA ARG A 234 17.16 -10.68 -1.92
C ARG A 234 17.92 -10.11 -0.73
N MET A 235 18.52 -10.94 0.12
CA MET A 235 19.39 -10.50 1.21
C MET A 235 20.65 -9.79 0.70
N GLY A 236 21.18 -10.24 -0.45
CA GLY A 236 22.39 -9.70 -1.03
C GLY A 236 23.55 -9.69 -0.02
N TRP A 237 24.49 -8.75 -0.19
CA TRP A 237 25.65 -8.63 0.69
C TRP A 237 25.34 -7.91 2.03
N LYS A 238 24.20 -7.21 2.12
CA LYS A 238 23.86 -6.37 3.29
C LYS A 238 23.38 -7.19 4.49
N TYR A 239 22.79 -8.36 4.25
CA TYR A 239 22.18 -9.20 5.28
C TYR A 239 22.84 -10.59 5.28
N PRO A 240 23.87 -10.82 6.12
CA PRO A 240 24.61 -12.09 6.14
C PRO A 240 23.74 -13.26 6.61
N VAL A 241 23.82 -14.39 5.90
CA VAL A 241 22.99 -15.60 6.09
C VAL A 241 23.12 -16.22 7.48
N GLU A 242 24.25 -16.00 8.15
CA GLU A 242 24.52 -16.52 9.50
C GLU A 242 23.66 -15.82 10.55
N ARG A 243 23.20 -14.60 10.26
CA ARG A 243 22.41 -13.77 11.18
C ARG A 243 20.97 -13.60 10.73
N TYR A 244 20.72 -13.61 9.43
CA TYR A 244 19.44 -13.29 8.82
C TYR A 244 18.82 -14.51 8.13
N ALA A 245 17.53 -14.73 8.40
CA ALA A 245 16.71 -15.73 7.72
C ALA A 245 16.13 -15.16 6.41
N SER A 246 15.86 -13.86 6.41
CA SER A 246 15.36 -13.11 5.26
C SER A 246 15.92 -11.68 5.28
N LYS A 247 15.59 -10.87 4.26
CA LYS A 247 15.99 -9.46 4.16
C LYS A 247 15.66 -8.63 5.42
N TYR A 248 14.59 -8.97 6.15
CA TYR A 248 14.13 -8.20 7.31
C TYR A 248 14.21 -8.95 8.64
N ARG A 249 14.39 -10.28 8.62
CA ARG A 249 14.26 -11.11 9.84
C ARG A 249 15.56 -11.80 10.19
N LYS A 250 15.91 -11.72 11.48
CA LYS A 250 16.97 -12.54 12.06
C LYS A 250 16.43 -13.92 12.40
N HIS A 251 17.29 -14.92 12.42
CA HIS A 251 16.94 -16.26 12.90
C HIS A 251 16.29 -16.20 14.28
N GLY A 252 15.17 -16.89 14.47
CA GLY A 252 14.43 -16.95 15.73
C GLY A 252 13.65 -15.67 16.11
N SER A 253 13.51 -14.71 15.19
CA SER A 253 12.66 -13.54 15.44
C SER A 253 11.20 -13.97 15.59
N LYS A 254 10.47 -13.37 16.55
CA LYS A 254 9.03 -13.59 16.73
C LYS A 254 8.23 -13.02 15.57
N ASP A 255 6.94 -13.35 15.46
CA ASP A 255 6.04 -12.70 14.49
C ASP A 255 6.04 -11.17 14.71
N PRO A 256 6.36 -10.36 13.68
CA PRO A 256 6.42 -8.90 13.79
C PRO A 256 5.08 -8.22 14.09
N ARG A 257 3.96 -8.90 13.84
CA ARG A 257 2.59 -8.41 14.06
C ARG A 257 2.18 -8.49 15.54
N LEU A 258 2.87 -9.32 16.33
CA LEU A 258 2.67 -9.43 17.78
C LEU A 258 3.35 -8.29 18.56
N ALA A 259 4.17 -7.48 17.91
CA ALA A 259 4.77 -6.31 18.53
C ALA A 259 3.73 -5.20 18.65
N TYR A 260 3.54 -4.64 19.84
CA TYR A 260 2.74 -3.43 20.02
C TYR A 260 3.41 -2.26 19.30
N ARG A 261 2.71 -1.62 18.37
CA ARG A 261 3.19 -0.46 17.63
C ARG A 261 2.16 0.67 17.72
N PRO A 262 2.27 1.58 18.69
CA PRO A 262 1.36 2.71 18.74
C PRO A 262 1.53 3.56 17.48
N GLY A 263 0.43 3.82 16.75
CA GLY A 263 0.42 4.66 15.54
C GLY A 263 0.73 3.92 14.23
N LEU A 264 0.94 2.61 14.30
CA LEU A 264 0.75 1.63 13.22
C LEU A 264 -0.51 0.83 13.51
#